data_AF-A0A2T1ECR2-F1
#
_entry.id   AF-A0A2T1ECR2-F1
#
_cell.length_a   1.000
_cell.length_b   1.000
_cell.length_c   1.000
_cell.angle_alpha   90.00
_cell.angle_beta   90.00
_cell.angle_gamma   90.00
#
_symmetry.space_group_name_H-M   'P 1'
#
loop_
_entity.id
_entity.type
_entity.pdbx_description
1 polymer ?
#
loop_
_entity_poly.entity_id
_entity_poly.type
_entity_poly.pdbx_seq_one_letter_code
_entity_poly.pdbx_strand_id
1 'polypeptide(L)'
;MLKPLRSVLNNFKLGQKLTLLLLVVFAVGVVASGVALSSILNTSAQNEVTSKALMLMTTMISVRDYTNTQVKPELKDKLATEFLPQTVPSYSAREVFEKVRTDPEYKEFFYKEATLNPTNLRDKADSFEAPLVEQFRKDANLKELRGFHDSPSGKLFYIARPLPISKDSCLQCHSTPEAAPKSMIERYGATNGFGWKLKEVVGAQIISVPATTVLQNAQKSFLLLIGVFLLIFAATILVVNFWLKRYVVRPLNRMAKVAEAVSMGDTAAEFERTSNDEVGSLAETFSRMKMSLTMAMQRLEQYRSSRRSVDRSVDRPPSSQER
;
A
#
# COMPACT_ATOMS: atom_id res chain seq x y z
N MET A 1 -5.00 -33.53 -0.45
CA MET A 1 -4.07 -32.92 -1.43
C MET A 1 -2.63 -32.71 -0.95
N LEU A 2 -2.21 -33.11 0.27
CA LEU A 2 -0.84 -32.88 0.79
C LEU A 2 0.18 -34.03 0.58
N LYS A 3 -0.26 -35.25 0.21
CA LYS A 3 0.62 -36.41 0.00
C LYS A 3 1.73 -36.22 -1.06
N PRO A 4 1.50 -35.59 -2.23
CA PRO A 4 2.56 -35.42 -3.23
C PRO A 4 3.63 -34.40 -2.79
N LEU A 5 3.24 -33.35 -2.06
CA LEU A 5 4.16 -32.30 -1.60
C LEU A 5 5.20 -32.83 -0.60
N ARG A 6 4.79 -33.76 0.27
CA ARG A 6 5.64 -34.38 1.29
C ARG A 6 6.71 -35.29 0.69
N SER A 7 6.41 -35.96 -0.42
CA SER A 7 7.36 -36.82 -1.16
C SER A 7 8.47 -36.01 -1.83
N VAL A 8 8.13 -34.88 -2.46
CA VAL A 8 9.11 -33.98 -3.12
C VAL A 8 10.05 -33.33 -2.10
N LEU A 9 9.51 -32.86 -0.97
CA LEU A 9 10.29 -32.28 0.12
C LEU A 9 11.30 -33.26 0.72
N ASN A 10 11.00 -34.57 0.75
CA ASN A 10 11.90 -35.56 1.34
C ASN A 10 13.22 -35.73 0.58
N ASN A 11 13.23 -35.47 -0.74
CA ASN A 11 14.42 -35.58 -1.58
C ASN A 11 15.34 -34.36 -1.51
N PHE A 12 14.93 -33.29 -0.82
CA PHE A 12 15.72 -32.07 -0.71
C PHE A 12 16.79 -32.18 0.38
N LYS A 13 17.99 -31.68 0.06
CA LYS A 13 19.06 -31.48 1.04
C LYS A 13 18.59 -30.48 2.10
N LEU A 14 19.13 -30.56 3.32
CA LEU A 14 18.75 -29.69 4.44
C LEU A 14 18.75 -28.20 4.06
N GLY A 15 19.77 -27.74 3.33
CA GLY A 15 19.85 -26.36 2.85
C GLY A 15 18.67 -25.96 1.95
N GLN A 16 18.25 -26.82 1.02
CA GLN A 16 17.12 -26.55 0.12
C GLN A 16 15.79 -26.47 0.87
N LYS A 17 15.60 -27.33 1.89
CA LYS A 17 14.41 -27.28 2.76
C LYS A 17 14.31 -25.95 3.50
N LEU A 18 15.44 -25.47 4.04
CA LEU A 18 15.52 -24.18 4.74
C LEU A 18 15.33 -23.00 3.79
N THR A 19 15.96 -23.02 2.60
CA THR A 19 15.75 -21.98 1.58
C THR A 19 14.29 -21.91 1.16
N LEU A 20 13.64 -23.06 0.95
CA LEU A 20 12.23 -23.11 0.57
C LEU A 20 11.33 -22.56 1.69
N LEU A 21 11.59 -22.93 2.94
CA LEU A 21 10.87 -22.39 4.10
C LEU A 21 10.99 -20.85 4.14
N LEU A 22 12.20 -20.32 3.99
CA LEU A 22 12.43 -18.88 3.93
C LEU A 22 11.62 -18.26 2.79
N LEU A 23 11.73 -18.78 1.57
CA LEU A 23 10.97 -18.27 0.41
C LEU A 23 9.47 -18.22 0.67
N VAL A 24 8.89 -19.24 1.33
CA VAL A 24 7.46 -19.27 1.67
C VAL A 24 7.11 -18.20 2.70
N VAL A 25 7.85 -18.12 3.82
CA VAL A 25 7.62 -17.12 4.87
C VAL A 25 7.69 -15.71 4.29
N PHE A 26 8.67 -15.47 3.42
CA PHE A 26 8.83 -14.19 2.79
C PHE A 26 7.80 -13.90 1.70
N ALA A 27 7.36 -14.89 0.91
CA ALA A 27 6.27 -14.69 -0.04
C ALA A 27 5.00 -14.22 0.68
N VAL A 28 4.67 -14.84 1.82
CA VAL A 28 3.56 -14.40 2.68
C VAL A 28 3.80 -12.97 3.19
N GLY A 29 5.01 -12.68 3.67
CA GLY A 29 5.38 -11.34 4.14
C GLY A 29 5.27 -10.25 3.06
N VAL A 30 5.74 -10.53 1.83
CA VAL A 30 5.66 -9.61 0.68
C VAL A 30 4.20 -9.34 0.32
N VAL A 31 3.36 -10.37 0.27
CA VAL A 31 1.93 -10.21 -0.04
C VAL A 31 1.24 -9.39 1.06
N ALA A 32 1.45 -9.73 2.33
CA ALA A 32 0.85 -9.02 3.45
C ALA A 32 1.28 -7.54 3.49
N SER A 33 2.59 -7.28 3.39
CA SER A 33 3.14 -5.92 3.33
C SER A 33 2.69 -5.16 2.10
N GLY A 34 2.60 -5.82 0.94
CA GLY A 34 2.12 -5.22 -0.30
C GLY A 34 0.66 -4.77 -0.19
N VAL A 35 -0.22 -5.61 0.36
CA VAL A 35 -1.62 -5.24 0.62
C VAL A 35 -1.71 -4.09 1.62
N ALA A 36 -0.99 -4.18 2.74
CA ALA A 36 -0.99 -3.13 3.76
C ALA A 36 -0.50 -1.79 3.20
N LEU A 37 0.63 -1.80 2.48
CA LEU A 37 1.21 -0.60 1.89
C LEU A 37 0.31 0.00 0.81
N SER A 38 -0.29 -0.83 -0.05
CA SER A 38 -1.24 -0.39 -1.06
C SER A 38 -2.45 0.29 -0.41
N SER A 39 -3.01 -0.30 0.65
CA SER A 39 -4.13 0.28 1.40
C SER A 39 -3.77 1.62 2.05
N ILE A 40 -2.58 1.72 2.65
CA ILE A 40 -2.08 2.95 3.28
C ILE A 40 -1.91 4.04 2.22
N LEU A 41 -1.19 3.76 1.14
CA LEU A 41 -0.92 4.74 0.08
C LEU A 41 -2.19 5.21 -0.62
N ASN A 42 -3.15 4.32 -0.88
CA ASN A 42 -4.42 4.69 -1.49
C ASN A 42 -5.26 5.57 -0.54
N THR A 43 -5.31 5.24 0.75
CA THR A 43 -6.00 6.05 1.76
C THR A 43 -5.35 7.43 1.91
N SER A 44 -4.02 7.48 1.98
CA SER A 44 -3.26 8.73 2.05
C SER A 44 -3.50 9.60 0.82
N ALA A 45 -3.48 9.01 -0.38
CA ALA A 45 -3.77 9.71 -1.63
C ALA A 45 -5.18 10.32 -1.63
N GLN A 46 -6.20 9.56 -1.23
CA GLN A 46 -7.57 10.06 -1.15
C GLN A 46 -7.71 11.18 -0.11
N ASN A 47 -7.07 11.05 1.05
CA ASN A 47 -7.08 12.07 2.10
C ASN A 47 -6.40 13.37 1.65
N GLU A 48 -5.27 13.27 0.95
CA GLU A 48 -4.55 14.44 0.42
C GLU A 48 -5.41 15.21 -0.58
N VAL A 49 -5.97 14.50 -1.57
CA VAL A 49 -6.84 15.09 -2.59
C VAL A 49 -8.09 15.72 -1.95
N THR A 50 -8.72 15.00 -1.02
CA THR A 50 -9.90 15.49 -0.28
C THR A 50 -9.58 16.74 0.52
N SER A 51 -8.44 16.79 1.22
CA SER A 51 -8.06 17.94 2.03
C SER A 51 -7.81 19.17 1.18
N LYS A 52 -7.11 19.02 0.05
CA LYS A 52 -6.88 20.11 -0.93
C LYS A 52 -8.21 20.64 -1.50
N ALA A 53 -9.09 19.73 -1.93
CA ALA A 53 -10.41 20.07 -2.45
C ALA A 53 -11.27 20.82 -1.41
N LEU A 54 -11.34 20.31 -0.18
CA LEU A 54 -12.10 20.93 0.90
C LEU A 54 -11.55 22.30 1.31
N MET A 55 -10.23 22.45 1.36
CA MET A 55 -9.59 23.73 1.64
C MET A 55 -10.02 24.77 0.60
N LEU A 56 -9.85 24.47 -0.68
CA LEU A 56 -10.22 25.36 -1.77
C LEU A 56 -11.71 25.68 -1.81
N MET A 57 -12.58 24.67 -1.65
CA MET A 57 -14.02 24.87 -1.56
C MET A 57 -14.39 25.77 -0.38
N THR A 58 -13.81 25.53 0.79
CA THR A 58 -14.08 26.33 1.99
C THR A 58 -13.61 27.76 1.79
N THR A 59 -12.45 27.98 1.18
CA THR A 59 -11.96 29.32 0.82
C THR A 59 -12.94 30.04 -0.09
N MET A 60 -13.47 29.37 -1.12
CA MET A 60 -14.47 29.98 -2.02
C MET A 60 -15.78 30.29 -1.30
N ILE A 61 -16.22 29.40 -0.40
CA ILE A 61 -17.39 29.66 0.45
C ILE A 61 -17.15 30.88 1.35
N SER A 62 -15.95 31.05 1.90
CA SER A 62 -15.59 32.23 2.68
C SER A 62 -15.57 33.50 1.84
N VAL A 63 -15.13 33.44 0.57
CA VAL A 63 -15.22 34.59 -0.36
C VAL A 63 -16.68 34.97 -0.62
N ARG A 64 -17.58 34.00 -0.78
CA ARG A 64 -19.04 34.24 -0.90
C ARG A 64 -19.56 34.97 0.34
N ASP A 65 -19.23 34.44 1.51
CA ASP A 65 -19.71 34.97 2.78
C ASP A 65 -19.20 36.40 3.01
N TYR A 66 -17.91 36.66 2.77
CA TYR A 66 -17.32 37.99 2.82
C TYR A 66 -18.00 38.96 1.84
N THR A 67 -18.25 38.53 0.60
CA THR A 67 -18.94 39.35 -0.41
C THR A 67 -20.34 39.75 0.08
N ASN A 68 -21.07 38.80 0.69
CA ASN A 68 -22.43 39.05 1.14
C ASN A 68 -22.50 39.87 2.44
N THR A 69 -21.56 39.66 3.37
CA THR A 69 -21.59 40.24 4.72
C THR A 69 -20.86 41.58 4.81
N GLN A 70 -19.82 41.80 4.01
CA GLN A 70 -19.00 43.01 4.08
C GLN A 70 -19.03 43.85 2.80
N VAL A 71 -19.03 43.24 1.61
CA VAL A 71 -18.96 44.03 0.35
C VAL A 71 -20.32 44.58 -0.06
N LYS A 72 -21.36 43.72 -0.09
CA LYS A 72 -22.69 44.09 -0.56
C LYS A 72 -23.33 45.24 0.25
N PRO A 73 -23.25 45.29 1.59
CA PRO A 73 -23.85 46.39 2.37
C PRO A 73 -23.30 47.77 2.00
N GLU A 74 -21.98 47.88 1.79
CA GLU A 74 -21.29 49.14 1.46
C GLU A 74 -21.67 49.70 0.08
N LEU A 75 -22.20 48.84 -0.80
CA LEU A 75 -22.58 49.21 -2.17
C LEU A 75 -24.09 49.33 -2.36
N LYS A 76 -24.89 49.25 -1.28
CA LYS A 76 -26.36 49.21 -1.34
C LYS A 76 -26.96 50.39 -2.11
N ASP A 77 -26.46 51.60 -1.90
CA ASP A 77 -26.98 52.80 -2.56
C ASP A 77 -26.70 52.80 -4.07
N LYS A 78 -25.52 52.32 -4.47
CA LYS A 78 -25.15 52.18 -5.89
C LYS A 78 -25.94 51.05 -6.56
N LEU A 79 -26.23 49.98 -5.83
CA LEU A 79 -27.04 48.85 -6.32
C LEU A 79 -28.50 49.21 -6.59
N ALA A 80 -28.99 50.34 -6.07
CA ALA A 80 -30.34 50.83 -6.37
C ALA A 80 -30.49 51.28 -7.83
N THR A 81 -29.40 51.68 -8.49
CA THR A 81 -29.41 52.20 -9.86
C THR A 81 -28.63 51.33 -10.84
N GLU A 82 -27.58 50.64 -10.39
CA GLU A 82 -26.69 49.86 -11.25
C GLU A 82 -26.47 48.44 -10.70
N PHE A 83 -26.62 47.42 -11.56
CA PHE A 83 -26.29 46.05 -11.19
C PHE A 83 -24.78 45.79 -11.29
N LEU A 84 -24.17 45.50 -10.14
CA LEU A 84 -22.75 45.19 -10.01
C LEU A 84 -22.55 43.69 -9.70
N PRO A 85 -22.09 42.86 -10.67
CA PRO A 85 -21.88 41.43 -10.46
C PRO A 85 -20.94 41.10 -9.31
N GLN A 86 -19.98 41.98 -9.02
CA GLN A 86 -19.01 41.86 -7.94
C GLN A 86 -19.66 41.82 -6.54
N THR A 87 -20.94 42.21 -6.44
CA THR A 87 -21.73 42.11 -5.20
C THR A 87 -22.49 40.80 -5.07
N VAL A 88 -22.48 39.96 -6.13
CA VAL A 88 -23.09 38.63 -6.13
C VAL A 88 -22.09 37.62 -5.58
N PRO A 89 -22.40 36.90 -4.49
CA PRO A 89 -21.46 35.99 -3.84
C PRO A 89 -20.88 34.91 -4.78
N SER A 90 -21.72 34.34 -5.65
CA SER A 90 -21.29 33.29 -6.59
C SER A 90 -20.37 33.81 -7.68
N TYR A 91 -20.62 35.03 -8.14
CA TYR A 91 -19.76 35.70 -9.11
C TYR A 91 -18.37 35.91 -8.52
N SER A 92 -18.28 36.52 -7.33
CA SER A 92 -16.99 36.81 -6.68
C SER A 92 -16.18 35.55 -6.39
N ALA A 93 -16.82 34.50 -5.84
CA ALA A 93 -16.14 33.23 -5.61
C ALA A 93 -15.63 32.58 -6.89
N ARG A 94 -16.43 32.59 -7.96
CA ARG A 94 -15.99 32.08 -9.27
C ARG A 94 -14.83 32.90 -9.83
N GLU A 95 -14.93 34.22 -9.89
CA GLU A 95 -13.87 35.08 -10.46
C GLU A 95 -12.55 34.96 -9.70
N VAL A 96 -12.61 34.88 -8.36
CA VAL A 96 -11.41 34.62 -7.54
C VAL A 96 -10.83 33.25 -7.89
N PHE A 97 -11.66 32.22 -8.05
CA PHE A 97 -11.16 30.90 -8.43
C PHE A 97 -10.58 30.86 -9.85
N GLU A 98 -11.18 31.56 -10.82
CA GLU A 98 -10.60 31.69 -12.16
C GLU A 98 -9.23 32.40 -12.12
N LYS A 99 -9.00 33.29 -11.16
CA LYS A 99 -7.64 33.83 -10.89
C LYS A 99 -6.70 32.79 -10.32
N VAL A 100 -7.13 31.94 -9.38
CA VAL A 100 -6.33 30.80 -8.89
C VAL A 100 -5.86 29.92 -10.06
N ARG A 101 -6.75 29.66 -11.02
CA ARG A 101 -6.45 28.84 -12.21
C ARG A 101 -5.47 29.46 -13.20
N THR A 102 -5.09 30.73 -13.02
CA THR A 102 -4.02 31.34 -13.85
C THR A 102 -2.64 30.84 -13.45
N ASP A 103 -2.48 30.30 -12.23
CA ASP A 103 -1.29 29.57 -11.83
C ASP A 103 -1.24 28.20 -12.53
N PRO A 104 -0.13 27.85 -13.20
CA PRO A 104 0.04 26.55 -13.85
C PRO A 104 -0.23 25.35 -12.95
N GLU A 105 0.02 25.44 -11.63
CA GLU A 105 -0.23 24.36 -10.67
C GLU A 105 -1.74 24.07 -10.51
N TYR A 106 -2.58 25.10 -10.61
CA TYR A 106 -4.03 25.00 -10.35
C TYR A 106 -4.90 25.07 -11.62
N LYS A 107 -4.30 25.11 -12.81
CA LYS A 107 -5.01 25.24 -14.10
C LYS A 107 -6.15 24.23 -14.31
N GLU A 108 -5.92 22.98 -13.86
CA GLU A 108 -6.83 21.84 -13.98
C GLU A 108 -7.78 21.68 -12.77
N PHE A 109 -7.81 22.65 -11.87
CA PHE A 109 -8.77 22.71 -10.79
C PHE A 109 -10.00 23.48 -11.26
N PHE A 110 -11.19 23.07 -10.84
CA PHE A 110 -12.44 23.68 -11.26
C PHE A 110 -13.33 23.92 -10.05
N TYR A 111 -13.80 25.14 -9.87
CA TYR A 111 -14.85 25.48 -8.93
C TYR A 111 -16.05 26.00 -9.69
N LYS A 112 -17.23 25.49 -9.36
CA LYS A 112 -18.48 25.93 -9.95
C LYS A 112 -19.64 25.80 -8.96
N GLU A 113 -20.54 26.78 -9.02
CA GLU A 113 -21.84 26.69 -8.38
C GLU A 113 -22.87 26.25 -9.42
N ALA A 114 -22.85 24.95 -9.70
CA ALA A 114 -23.62 24.34 -10.76
C ALA A 114 -25.10 24.38 -10.43
N THR A 115 -25.85 25.20 -11.15
CA THR A 115 -27.26 25.47 -10.88
C THR A 115 -28.11 24.98 -12.06
N LEU A 116 -29.28 24.39 -11.78
CA LEU A 116 -30.14 23.84 -12.84
C LEU A 116 -30.77 24.95 -13.70
N ASN A 117 -31.13 26.07 -13.07
CA ASN A 117 -31.64 27.28 -13.71
C ASN A 117 -30.88 28.52 -13.19
N PRO A 118 -29.67 28.82 -13.69
CA PRO A 118 -28.88 29.97 -13.25
C PRO A 118 -29.26 31.26 -13.97
N THR A 119 -28.98 32.42 -13.38
CA THR A 119 -28.99 33.70 -14.09
C THR A 119 -27.92 33.75 -15.18
N ASN A 120 -26.69 33.33 -14.86
CA ASN A 120 -25.59 33.29 -15.82
C ASN A 120 -25.40 31.86 -16.35
N LEU A 121 -25.48 31.69 -17.67
CA LEU A 121 -25.37 30.37 -18.31
C LEU A 121 -24.03 29.67 -18.07
N ARG A 122 -22.96 30.42 -17.71
CA ARG A 122 -21.67 29.84 -17.27
C ARG A 122 -21.82 28.93 -16.04
N ASP A 123 -22.85 29.15 -15.23
CA ASP A 123 -23.13 28.39 -14.01
C ASP A 123 -24.14 27.27 -14.23
N LYS A 124 -24.61 27.05 -15.47
CA LYS A 124 -25.59 26.01 -15.78
C LYS A 124 -24.97 24.64 -15.54
N ALA A 125 -25.62 23.84 -14.70
CA ALA A 125 -25.21 22.48 -14.43
C ALA A 125 -25.13 21.67 -15.73
N ASP A 126 -24.01 21.01 -15.97
CA ASP A 126 -23.82 20.16 -17.14
C ASP A 126 -24.40 18.74 -16.90
N SER A 127 -24.12 17.82 -17.84
CA SER A 127 -24.59 16.42 -17.76
C SER A 127 -24.02 15.63 -16.58
N PHE A 128 -22.86 16.02 -16.06
CA PHE A 128 -22.25 15.42 -14.87
C PHE A 128 -22.79 16.05 -13.59
N GLU A 129 -22.98 17.36 -13.58
CA GLU A 129 -23.34 18.14 -12.39
C GLU A 129 -24.83 18.07 -12.06
N ALA A 130 -25.71 18.12 -13.07
CA ALA A 130 -27.16 18.14 -12.87
C ALA A 130 -27.69 16.91 -12.08
N PRO A 131 -27.23 15.67 -12.34
CA PRO A 131 -27.59 14.52 -11.52
C PRO A 131 -27.17 14.63 -10.04
N LEU A 132 -26.10 15.36 -9.73
CA LEU A 132 -25.68 15.60 -8.35
C LEU A 132 -26.66 16.54 -7.64
N VAL A 133 -27.09 17.61 -8.32
CA VAL A 133 -28.11 18.54 -7.81
C VAL A 133 -29.42 17.82 -7.54
N GLU A 134 -29.86 16.96 -8.45
CA GLU A 134 -31.10 16.19 -8.29
C GLU A 134 -31.04 15.18 -7.14
N GLN A 135 -29.87 14.62 -6.82
CA GLN A 135 -29.71 13.79 -5.62
C GLN A 135 -29.91 14.61 -4.34
N PHE A 136 -29.34 15.82 -4.26
CA PHE A 136 -29.56 16.71 -3.12
C PHE A 136 -31.01 17.20 -2.99
N ARG A 137 -31.73 17.35 -4.11
CA ARG A 137 -33.17 17.67 -4.09
C ARG A 137 -34.02 16.53 -3.54
N LYS A 138 -33.63 15.28 -3.81
CA LYS A 138 -34.34 14.06 -3.37
C LYS A 138 -34.10 13.74 -1.90
N ASP A 139 -32.91 14.01 -1.38
CA ASP A 139 -32.54 13.74 0.00
C ASP A 139 -32.01 14.98 0.72
N ALA A 140 -32.86 15.58 1.57
CA ALA A 140 -32.49 16.75 2.35
C ALA A 140 -31.40 16.50 3.42
N ASN A 141 -31.15 15.23 3.78
CA ASN A 141 -30.10 14.84 4.72
C ASN A 141 -28.74 14.67 4.05
N LEU A 142 -28.71 14.53 2.71
CA LEU A 142 -27.48 14.41 1.95
C LEU A 142 -26.73 15.77 1.94
N LYS A 143 -25.62 15.86 2.69
CA LYS A 143 -24.86 17.12 2.82
C LYS A 143 -23.66 17.21 1.90
N GLU A 144 -23.18 16.09 1.41
CA GLU A 144 -21.98 16.04 0.57
C GLU A 144 -22.03 14.80 -0.33
N LEU A 145 -21.61 14.98 -1.58
CA LEU A 145 -21.29 13.91 -2.50
C LEU A 145 -19.84 14.05 -2.92
N ARG A 146 -19.13 12.94 -3.04
CA ARG A 146 -17.74 12.93 -3.50
C ARG A 146 -17.46 11.67 -4.30
N GLY A 147 -16.52 11.78 -5.21
CA GLY A 147 -16.16 10.66 -6.06
C GLY A 147 -15.17 11.07 -7.11
N PHE A 148 -15.06 10.24 -8.14
CA PHE A 148 -14.22 10.51 -9.29
C PHE A 148 -15.10 10.61 -10.54
N HIS A 149 -14.71 11.49 -11.45
CA HIS A 149 -15.29 11.54 -12.79
C HIS A 149 -14.20 11.73 -13.83
N ASP A 150 -14.48 11.27 -15.04
CA ASP A 150 -13.58 11.46 -16.17
C ASP A 150 -13.75 12.87 -16.77
N SER A 151 -12.63 13.43 -17.21
CA SER A 151 -12.51 14.72 -17.89
C SER A 151 -11.53 14.56 -19.07
N PRO A 152 -11.60 15.41 -20.11
CA PRO A 152 -10.57 15.45 -21.16
C PRO A 152 -9.14 15.60 -20.64
N SER A 153 -8.94 16.21 -19.47
CA SER A 153 -7.63 16.37 -18.82
C SER A 153 -7.22 15.22 -17.90
N GLY A 154 -8.06 14.18 -17.79
CA GLY A 154 -7.82 13.00 -16.98
C GLY A 154 -8.85 12.83 -15.86
N LYS A 155 -8.53 11.98 -14.88
CA LYS A 155 -9.44 11.67 -13.79
C LYS A 155 -9.45 12.78 -12.75
N LEU A 156 -10.62 13.36 -12.51
CA LEU A 156 -10.84 14.40 -11.49
C LEU A 156 -11.53 13.79 -10.27
N PHE A 157 -11.09 14.18 -9.09
CA PHE A 157 -11.82 13.96 -7.86
C PHE A 157 -12.71 15.16 -7.59
N TYR A 158 -13.99 14.94 -7.29
CA TYR A 158 -14.92 16.01 -6.99
C TYR A 158 -15.47 15.91 -5.58
N ILE A 159 -15.77 17.07 -5.01
CA ILE A 159 -16.64 17.22 -3.85
C ILE A 159 -17.76 18.17 -4.25
N ALA A 160 -19.00 17.78 -3.97
CA ALA A 160 -20.20 18.55 -4.21
C ALA A 160 -20.97 18.74 -2.91
N ARG A 161 -21.47 19.95 -2.66
CA ARG A 161 -22.35 20.28 -1.53
C ARG A 161 -23.61 20.98 -2.04
N PRO A 162 -24.78 20.73 -1.42
CA PRO A 162 -26.02 21.36 -1.88
C PRO A 162 -25.97 22.87 -1.72
N LEU A 163 -26.59 23.59 -2.64
CA LEU A 163 -26.77 25.04 -2.59
C LEU A 163 -28.26 25.37 -2.34
N PRO A 164 -28.74 25.29 -1.09
CA PRO A 164 -30.12 25.66 -0.76
C PRO A 164 -30.29 27.18 -0.66
N ILE A 165 -31.47 27.67 -1.01
CA ILE A 165 -31.88 29.05 -0.75
C ILE A 165 -32.20 29.19 0.74
N SER A 166 -31.22 29.62 1.52
CA SER A 166 -31.31 29.69 2.99
C SER A 166 -31.85 31.01 3.52
N LYS A 167 -31.89 32.08 2.71
CA LYS A 167 -32.31 33.43 3.12
C LYS A 167 -33.30 34.02 2.10
N ASP A 168 -34.31 34.74 2.60
CA ASP A 168 -35.29 35.45 1.76
C ASP A 168 -34.66 36.56 0.89
N SER A 169 -33.50 37.07 1.29
CA SER A 169 -32.77 38.07 0.49
C SER A 169 -32.38 37.57 -0.91
N CYS A 170 -32.27 36.25 -1.11
CA CYS A 170 -32.07 35.66 -2.44
C CYS A 170 -33.30 35.86 -3.35
N LEU A 171 -34.49 35.84 -2.77
CA LEU A 171 -35.76 35.95 -3.51
C LEU A 171 -36.06 37.38 -3.97
N GLN A 172 -35.31 38.38 -3.48
CA GLN A 172 -35.37 39.76 -3.99
C GLN A 172 -34.95 39.85 -5.46
N CYS A 173 -34.09 38.93 -5.93
CA CYS A 173 -33.64 38.89 -7.32
C CYS A 173 -34.08 37.64 -8.07
N HIS A 174 -34.38 36.54 -7.38
CA HIS A 174 -34.60 35.23 -8.00
C HIS A 174 -36.03 34.67 -7.87
N SER A 175 -36.98 35.45 -7.33
CA SER A 175 -38.39 35.05 -7.27
C SER A 175 -39.04 35.12 -8.65
N THR A 176 -39.37 36.33 -9.10
CA THR A 176 -39.98 36.62 -10.40
C THR A 176 -39.16 37.66 -11.15
N PRO A 177 -39.19 37.68 -12.49
CA PRO A 177 -38.51 38.72 -13.25
C PRO A 177 -38.96 40.14 -12.85
N GLU A 178 -40.23 40.34 -12.53
CA GLU A 178 -40.79 41.66 -12.20
C GLU A 178 -40.27 42.21 -10.86
N ALA A 179 -39.92 41.32 -9.92
CA ALA A 179 -39.36 41.70 -8.63
C ALA A 179 -37.86 42.02 -8.68
N ALA A 180 -37.16 41.59 -9.73
CA ALA A 180 -35.72 41.71 -9.82
C ALA A 180 -35.26 43.11 -10.26
N PRO A 181 -34.02 43.52 -9.89
CA PRO A 181 -33.48 44.80 -10.34
C PRO A 181 -33.48 44.92 -11.87
N LYS A 182 -34.01 46.01 -12.42
CA LYS A 182 -34.10 46.22 -13.87
C LYS A 182 -32.74 46.11 -14.57
N SER A 183 -31.70 46.67 -13.96
CA SER A 183 -30.32 46.61 -14.46
C SER A 183 -29.73 45.18 -14.48
N MET A 184 -30.24 44.26 -13.66
CA MET A 184 -29.90 42.82 -13.74
C MET A 184 -30.58 42.19 -14.97
N ILE A 185 -31.86 42.48 -15.19
CA ILE A 185 -32.64 41.96 -16.32
C ILE A 185 -32.07 42.46 -17.65
N GLU A 186 -31.68 43.74 -17.72
CA GLU A 186 -31.02 44.30 -18.91
C GLU A 186 -29.72 43.57 -19.26
N ARG A 187 -29.01 43.06 -18.25
CA ARG A 187 -27.74 42.33 -18.44
C ARG A 187 -27.91 40.85 -18.76
N TYR A 188 -28.82 40.16 -18.08
CA TYR A 188 -28.94 38.69 -18.14
C TYR A 188 -30.25 38.18 -18.76
N GLY A 189 -31.20 39.07 -19.04
CA GLY A 189 -32.54 38.75 -19.49
C GLY A 189 -33.47 38.31 -18.37
N ALA A 190 -34.74 38.08 -18.73
CA ALA A 190 -35.82 37.66 -17.83
C ALA A 190 -36.08 36.14 -17.84
N THR A 191 -35.32 35.37 -18.62
CA THR A 191 -35.64 33.96 -18.92
C THR A 191 -35.14 32.97 -17.88
N ASN A 192 -33.92 33.14 -17.36
CA ASN A 192 -33.25 32.17 -16.49
C ASN A 192 -32.94 32.77 -15.12
N GLY A 193 -32.79 31.91 -14.11
CA GLY A 193 -32.43 32.34 -12.76
C GLY A 193 -33.59 32.91 -11.93
N PHE A 194 -34.82 32.54 -12.27
CA PHE A 194 -36.04 32.91 -11.55
C PHE A 194 -36.84 31.66 -11.13
N GLY A 195 -37.87 31.86 -10.32
CA GLY A 195 -38.76 30.81 -9.82
C GLY A 195 -38.23 30.04 -8.62
N TRP A 196 -37.15 30.51 -8.00
CA TRP A 196 -36.55 29.85 -6.84
C TRP A 196 -37.43 29.98 -5.61
N LYS A 197 -37.42 28.97 -4.73
CA LYS A 197 -38.19 28.97 -3.48
C LYS A 197 -37.27 28.88 -2.26
N LEU A 198 -37.70 29.44 -1.14
CA LEU A 198 -36.99 29.32 0.13
C LEU A 198 -36.84 27.83 0.50
N LYS A 199 -35.65 27.45 0.98
CA LYS A 199 -35.20 26.08 1.29
C LYS A 199 -35.05 25.14 0.08
N GLU A 200 -35.32 25.59 -1.14
CA GLU A 200 -35.08 24.80 -2.33
C GLU A 200 -33.58 24.67 -2.61
N VAL A 201 -33.12 23.46 -2.94
CA VAL A 201 -31.78 23.24 -3.49
C VAL A 201 -31.82 23.58 -4.98
N VAL A 202 -31.23 24.73 -5.35
CA VAL A 202 -31.24 25.21 -6.75
C VAL A 202 -30.03 24.71 -7.55
N GLY A 203 -28.98 24.29 -6.85
CA GLY A 203 -27.70 23.88 -7.41
C GLY A 203 -26.81 23.14 -6.42
N ALA A 204 -25.55 22.97 -6.80
CA ALA A 204 -24.50 22.42 -5.96
C ALA A 204 -23.21 23.24 -6.10
N GLN A 205 -22.52 23.44 -5.00
CA GLN A 205 -21.15 23.94 -4.99
C GLN A 205 -20.23 22.75 -5.25
N ILE A 206 -19.48 22.79 -6.35
CA ILE A 206 -18.65 21.68 -6.82
C ILE A 206 -17.22 22.17 -6.95
N ILE A 207 -16.30 21.44 -6.33
CA ILE A 207 -14.85 21.56 -6.54
C ILE A 207 -14.39 20.26 -7.20
N SER A 208 -13.70 20.37 -8.32
CA SER A 208 -13.03 19.25 -8.99
C SER A 208 -11.53 19.51 -9.01
N VAL A 209 -10.76 18.53 -8.57
CA VAL A 209 -9.29 18.61 -8.48
C VAL A 209 -8.65 17.43 -9.21
N PRO A 210 -7.50 17.59 -9.87
CA PRO A 210 -6.81 16.49 -10.51
C PRO A 210 -6.42 15.40 -9.52
N ALA A 211 -6.84 14.16 -9.78
CA ALA A 211 -6.43 13.01 -8.98
C ALA A 211 -5.24 12.25 -9.58
N THR A 212 -4.94 12.48 -10.86
CA THR A 212 -3.92 11.73 -11.61
C THR A 212 -2.54 11.83 -10.99
N THR A 213 -2.10 13.04 -10.63
CA THR A 213 -0.77 13.28 -10.04
C THR A 213 -0.63 12.61 -8.68
N VAL A 214 -1.64 12.72 -7.81
CA VAL A 214 -1.61 12.10 -6.48
C VAL A 214 -1.64 10.58 -6.59
N LEU A 215 -2.49 10.03 -7.45
CA LEU A 215 -2.56 8.58 -7.68
C LEU A 215 -1.27 8.02 -8.31
N GLN A 216 -0.67 8.74 -9.27
CA GLN A 216 0.61 8.36 -9.86
C GLN A 216 1.75 8.41 -8.84
N ASN A 217 1.77 9.43 -7.96
CA ASN A 217 2.76 9.52 -6.89
C ASN A 217 2.61 8.36 -5.91
N ALA A 218 1.38 8.00 -5.53
CA ALA A 218 1.12 6.83 -4.70
C ALA A 218 1.62 5.53 -5.36
N GLN A 219 1.43 5.35 -6.67
CA GLN A 219 1.96 4.20 -7.41
C GLN A 219 3.49 4.18 -7.45
N LYS A 220 4.14 5.33 -7.70
CA LYS A 220 5.61 5.44 -7.68
C LYS A 220 6.18 5.11 -6.29
N SER A 221 5.59 5.66 -5.23
CA SER A 221 5.97 5.35 -3.85
C SER A 221 5.78 3.87 -3.52
N PHE A 222 4.69 3.26 -3.97
CA PHE A 222 4.45 1.83 -3.83
C PHE A 222 5.56 1.00 -4.49
N LEU A 223 5.87 1.29 -5.76
CA LEU A 223 6.90 0.58 -6.54
C LEU A 223 8.30 0.75 -5.94
N LEU A 224 8.63 1.94 -5.44
CA LEU A 224 9.91 2.20 -4.78
C LEU A 224 10.01 1.38 -3.50
N LEU A 225 9.01 1.45 -2.63
CA LEU A 225 9.03 0.78 -1.33
C LEU A 225 9.01 -0.75 -1.48
N ILE A 226 8.20 -1.29 -2.39
CA ILE A 226 8.21 -2.74 -2.66
C ILE A 226 9.54 -3.17 -3.29
N GLY A 227 10.14 -2.35 -4.15
CA GLY A 227 11.47 -2.59 -4.73
C GLY A 227 12.55 -2.66 -3.67
N VAL A 228 12.58 -1.70 -2.73
CA VAL A 228 13.51 -1.72 -1.59
C VAL A 228 13.28 -2.95 -0.71
N PHE A 229 12.02 -3.30 -0.45
CA PHE A 229 11.67 -4.48 0.34
C PHE A 229 12.16 -5.78 -0.31
N LEU A 230 11.96 -5.92 -1.63
CA LEU A 230 12.44 -7.07 -2.40
C LEU A 230 13.98 -7.14 -2.44
N LEU A 231 14.67 -6.00 -2.50
CA LEU A 231 16.12 -5.94 -2.47
C LEU A 231 16.68 -6.40 -1.12
N ILE A 232 16.14 -5.87 -0.01
CA ILE A 232 16.51 -6.29 1.35
C ILE A 232 16.26 -7.78 1.52
N PHE A 233 15.14 -8.27 0.99
CA PHE A 233 14.78 -9.67 1.02
C PHE A 233 15.78 -10.56 0.25
N ALA A 234 16.12 -10.19 -0.98
CA ALA A 234 17.11 -10.90 -1.78
C ALA A 234 18.47 -10.97 -1.06
N ALA A 235 18.92 -9.85 -0.48
CA ALA A 235 20.13 -9.81 0.32
C ALA A 235 20.05 -10.75 1.54
N THR A 236 18.91 -10.76 2.25
CA THR A 236 18.70 -11.62 3.41
C THR A 236 18.77 -13.11 3.04
N ILE A 237 18.14 -13.53 1.94
CA ILE A 237 18.23 -14.92 1.45
C ILE A 237 19.69 -15.30 1.17
N LEU A 238 20.43 -14.43 0.49
CA LEU A 238 21.82 -14.69 0.14
C LEU A 238 22.68 -14.86 1.40
N VAL A 239 22.55 -13.94 2.36
CA VAL A 239 23.29 -13.98 3.63
C VAL A 239 22.95 -15.24 4.43
N VAL A 240 21.67 -15.54 4.61
CA VAL A 240 21.23 -16.71 5.40
C VAL A 240 21.66 -18.01 4.74
N ASN A 241 21.50 -18.16 3.42
CA ASN A 241 21.94 -19.36 2.70
C ASN A 241 23.46 -19.53 2.74
N PHE A 242 24.22 -18.44 2.58
CA PHE A 242 25.67 -18.48 2.69
C PHE A 242 26.09 -18.92 4.10
N TRP A 243 25.50 -18.32 5.13
CA TRP A 243 25.77 -18.64 6.53
C TRP A 243 25.42 -20.10 6.85
N LEU A 244 24.20 -20.55 6.53
CA LEU A 244 23.77 -21.95 6.73
C LEU A 244 24.70 -22.94 6.01
N LYS A 245 25.09 -22.64 4.77
CA LYS A 245 26.00 -23.51 4.01
C LYS A 245 27.37 -23.60 4.67
N ARG A 246 27.88 -22.49 5.19
CA ARG A 246 29.23 -22.42 5.79
C ARG A 246 29.32 -23.03 7.18
N TYR A 247 28.31 -22.80 8.02
CA TYR A 247 28.36 -23.12 9.46
C TYR A 247 27.55 -24.38 9.83
N VAL A 248 26.55 -24.78 9.04
CA VAL A 248 25.71 -25.95 9.36
C VAL A 248 25.91 -27.06 8.33
N VAL A 249 25.61 -26.82 7.06
CA VAL A 249 25.55 -27.87 6.04
C VAL A 249 26.93 -28.47 5.73
N ARG A 250 27.97 -27.64 5.59
CA ARG A 250 29.34 -28.12 5.31
C ARG A 250 29.91 -28.98 6.44
N PRO A 251 29.89 -28.54 7.73
CA PRO A 251 30.36 -29.37 8.83
C PRO A 251 29.59 -30.69 8.99
N LEU A 252 28.25 -30.66 8.87
CA LEU A 252 27.43 -31.88 8.91
C LEU A 252 27.79 -32.87 7.80
N ASN A 253 27.98 -32.39 6.56
CA ASN A 253 28.41 -33.26 5.46
C ASN A 253 29.83 -33.81 5.65
N ARG A 254 30.74 -33.07 6.30
CA ARG A 254 32.08 -33.58 6.62
C ARG A 254 31.99 -34.71 7.66
N MET A 255 31.22 -34.51 8.72
CA MET A 255 31.00 -35.55 9.74
C MET A 255 30.35 -36.79 9.13
N ALA A 256 29.36 -36.64 8.26
CA ALA A 256 28.74 -37.77 7.56
C ALA A 256 29.76 -38.59 6.75
N LYS A 257 30.68 -37.93 6.03
CA LYS A 257 31.76 -38.60 5.28
C LYS A 257 32.76 -39.32 6.18
N VAL A 258 33.15 -38.72 7.31
CA VAL A 258 34.05 -39.37 8.29
C VAL A 258 33.38 -40.60 8.89
N ALA A 259 32.11 -40.51 9.26
CA ALA A 259 31.35 -41.65 9.76
C ALA A 259 31.24 -42.78 8.73
N GLU A 260 31.04 -42.46 7.45
CA GLU A 260 31.01 -43.43 6.35
C GLU A 260 32.37 -44.12 6.17
N ALA A 261 33.49 -43.37 6.24
CA ALA A 261 34.84 -43.94 6.18
C ALA A 261 35.13 -44.89 7.37
N VAL A 262 34.80 -44.48 8.59
CA VAL A 262 34.92 -45.33 9.79
C VAL A 262 34.07 -46.60 9.66
N SER A 263 32.86 -46.49 9.12
CA SER A 263 31.99 -47.65 8.86
C SER A 263 32.57 -48.62 7.83
N MET A 264 33.40 -48.14 6.90
CA MET A 264 34.12 -48.98 5.94
C MET A 264 35.45 -49.53 6.48
N GLY A 265 35.77 -49.29 7.75
CA GLY A 265 36.97 -49.81 8.42
C GLY A 265 38.16 -48.85 8.45
N ASP A 266 38.02 -47.61 7.96
CA ASP A 266 39.06 -46.60 8.08
C ASP A 266 39.03 -45.96 9.48
N THR A 267 39.81 -46.53 10.41
CA THR A 267 39.92 -46.03 11.79
C THR A 267 40.75 -44.75 11.92
N ALA A 268 41.50 -44.38 10.88
CA ALA A 268 42.37 -43.20 10.88
C ALA A 268 41.60 -41.89 10.65
N ALA A 269 40.41 -41.94 10.05
CA ALA A 269 39.57 -40.76 9.83
C ALA A 269 39.16 -40.08 11.16
N GLU A 270 39.28 -38.75 11.27
CA GLU A 270 39.00 -37.99 12.49
C GLU A 270 37.86 -36.99 12.34
N PHE A 271 37.05 -36.85 13.39
CA PHE A 271 36.04 -35.80 13.46
C PHE A 271 36.70 -34.52 14.02
N GLU A 272 36.85 -33.51 13.17
CA GLU A 272 37.39 -32.20 13.57
C GLU A 272 36.30 -31.33 14.22
N ARG A 273 36.58 -30.80 15.42
CA ARG A 273 35.72 -29.79 16.06
C ARG A 273 36.02 -28.41 15.48
N THR A 274 35.28 -28.03 14.44
CA THR A 274 35.47 -26.75 13.74
C THR A 274 34.63 -25.58 14.29
N SER A 275 33.76 -25.82 15.27
CA SER A 275 32.87 -24.81 15.85
C SER A 275 32.72 -25.00 17.36
N ASN A 276 32.28 -23.94 18.05
CA ASN A 276 31.95 -23.94 19.48
C ASN A 276 30.44 -24.06 19.77
N ASP A 277 29.64 -24.29 18.74
CA ASP A 277 28.18 -24.44 18.79
C ASP A 277 27.75 -25.92 18.98
N GLU A 278 26.45 -26.18 18.85
CA GLU A 278 25.87 -27.53 18.90
C GLU A 278 26.47 -28.47 17.85
N VAL A 279 26.88 -27.95 16.68
CA VAL A 279 27.53 -28.74 15.62
C VAL A 279 28.94 -29.15 16.05
N GLY A 280 29.66 -28.27 16.75
CA GLY A 280 30.94 -28.60 17.39
C GLY A 280 30.83 -29.64 18.50
N SER A 281 29.81 -29.50 19.36
CA SER A 281 29.51 -30.48 20.42
C SER A 281 29.16 -31.87 19.85
N LEU A 282 28.45 -31.89 18.72
CA LEU A 282 28.15 -33.12 18.00
C LEU A 282 29.43 -33.79 17.50
N ALA A 283 30.34 -33.04 16.87
CA ALA A 283 31.62 -33.57 16.38
C ALA A 283 32.42 -34.25 17.50
N GLU A 284 32.48 -33.63 18.68
CA GLU A 284 33.19 -34.18 19.85
C GLU A 284 32.55 -35.48 20.36
N THR A 285 31.22 -35.56 20.35
CA THR A 285 30.50 -36.78 20.74
C THR A 285 30.76 -37.92 19.76
N PHE A 286 30.80 -37.62 18.45
CA PHE A 286 31.19 -38.60 17.42
C PHE A 286 32.64 -39.06 17.56
N SER A 287 33.58 -38.17 17.93
CA SER A 287 34.97 -38.54 18.23
C SER A 287 35.07 -39.57 19.35
N ARG A 288 34.34 -39.36 20.46
CA ARG A 288 34.29 -40.30 21.60
C ARG A 288 33.70 -41.65 21.20
N MET A 289 32.66 -41.64 20.38
CA MET A 289 32.04 -42.86 19.86
C MET A 289 33.01 -43.66 18.99
N LYS A 290 33.72 -42.99 18.06
CA LYS A 290 34.76 -43.63 17.23
C LYS A 290 35.82 -44.30 18.09
N MET A 291 36.35 -43.58 19.08
CA MET A 291 37.38 -44.09 19.99
C MET A 291 36.92 -45.37 20.72
N SER A 292 35.69 -45.34 21.25
CA SER A 292 35.09 -46.48 21.95
C SER A 292 34.93 -47.70 21.04
N LEU A 293 34.51 -47.49 19.79
CA LEU A 293 34.37 -48.55 18.78
C LEU A 293 35.72 -49.15 18.39
N THR A 294 36.73 -48.32 18.11
CA THR A 294 38.09 -48.78 17.76
C THR A 294 38.69 -49.61 18.89
N MET A 295 38.55 -49.18 20.14
CA MET A 295 39.02 -49.95 21.30
C MET A 295 38.31 -51.30 21.42
N ALA A 296 36.99 -51.36 21.17
CA ALA A 296 36.24 -52.61 21.19
C ALA A 296 36.71 -53.56 20.07
N MET A 297 36.96 -53.06 18.86
CA MET A 297 37.48 -53.85 17.75
C MET A 297 38.89 -54.40 18.04
N GLN A 298 39.79 -53.58 18.57
CA GLN A 298 41.14 -54.01 18.96
C GLN A 298 41.12 -55.10 20.03
N ARG A 299 40.25 -54.98 21.04
CA ARG A 299 40.08 -56.03 22.07
C ARG A 299 39.57 -57.34 21.47
N LEU A 300 38.63 -57.28 20.52
CA LEU A 300 38.15 -58.48 19.81
C LEU A 300 39.25 -59.13 18.97
N GLU A 301 40.07 -58.34 18.28
CA GLU A 301 41.23 -58.85 17.52
C GLU A 301 42.29 -59.48 18.44
N GLN A 302 42.61 -58.85 19.56
CA GLN A 302 43.52 -59.39 20.58
C GLN A 302 43.01 -60.71 21.16
N TYR A 303 41.71 -60.82 21.42
CA TYR A 303 41.10 -62.06 21.89
C TYR A 303 41.18 -63.17 20.82
N ARG A 304 40.90 -62.83 19.55
CA ARG A 304 41.01 -63.76 18.42
C ARG A 304 42.45 -64.23 18.17
N SER A 305 43.43 -63.34 18.27
CA SER A 305 44.85 -63.68 18.09
C SER A 305 45.37 -64.55 19.24
N SER A 306 44.98 -64.25 20.47
CA SER A 306 45.30 -65.05 21.66
C SER A 306 44.68 -66.44 21.59
N ARG A 307 43.46 -66.58 21.06
CA ARG A 307 42.83 -67.90 20.88
C ARG A 307 43.49 -68.71 19.77
N ARG A 308 43.90 -68.08 18.67
CA ARG A 308 44.65 -68.74 17.57
C ARG A 308 46.05 -69.19 17.97
N SER A 309 46.74 -68.47 18.86
CA SER A 309 48.06 -68.88 19.37
C SER A 309 47.97 -70.07 20.32
N VAL A 310 46.89 -70.14 21.11
CA VAL A 310 46.59 -71.31 21.95
C VAL A 310 46.32 -72.56 21.10
N ASP A 311 45.47 -72.47 20.06
CA ASP A 311 45.17 -73.60 19.16
C ASP A 311 46.43 -74.15 18.45
N ARG A 312 47.30 -73.27 17.95
CA ARG A 312 48.59 -73.66 17.34
C ARG A 312 49.57 -74.31 18.31
N SER A 313 49.43 -74.07 19.61
CA SER A 313 50.27 -74.71 20.62
C SER A 313 49.78 -76.12 20.99
N VAL A 314 48.51 -76.43 20.73
CA VAL A 314 47.89 -77.75 20.96
C VAL A 314 48.12 -78.70 19.78
N ASP A 315 48.17 -78.20 18.54
CA ASP A 315 48.41 -78.99 17.32
C ASP A 315 49.89 -79.32 17.02
N ARG A 316 50.82 -78.98 17.92
CA ARG A 316 52.24 -79.33 17.75
C ARG A 316 52.41 -80.80 18.16
N PRO A 317 52.72 -81.74 17.24
CA PRO A 317 52.87 -83.14 17.60
C PRO A 317 54.01 -83.26 18.63
N PRO A 318 53.89 -84.16 19.62
CA PRO A 318 54.96 -84.37 20.57
C PRO A 318 56.21 -84.76 19.78
N SER A 319 57.30 -84.02 19.98
CA SER A 319 58.60 -84.42 19.47
C SER A 319 58.91 -85.78 20.09
N SER A 320 58.76 -86.83 19.30
CA SER A 320 59.34 -88.13 19.57
C SER A 320 60.82 -87.92 19.88
N GLN A 321 61.23 -88.39 21.06
CA GLN A 321 62.32 -89.33 21.28
C GLN A 321 63.62 -89.08 20.48
N GLU A 322 64.84 -89.22 21.01
CA GLU A 322 65.33 -90.07 22.08
C GLU A 322 66.86 -89.88 22.13
N ARG A 323 67.42 -90.14 23.31
CA ARG A 323 68.81 -90.59 23.61
C ARG A 323 69.95 -89.58 23.50
#